data_AF-A0A661TWR5-F1
#
_entry.id   AF-A0A661TWR5-F1
#
_cell.length_a   1.000
_cell.length_b   1.000
_cell.length_c   1.000
_cell.angle_alpha   90.00
_cell.angle_beta   90.00
_cell.angle_gamma   90.00
#
_symmetry.space_group_name_H-M   'P 1'
#
loop_
_entity.id
_entity.type
_entity.pdbx_description
1 polymer ?
#
loop_
_entity_poly.entity_id
_entity_poly.type
_entity_poly.pdbx_seq_one_letter_code
_entity_poly.pdbx_strand_id
1 'polypeptide(L)' 'KNAEDLLLGEIPTQDLIQKAGKKIAEEMINKSGYRWSTEYKEPVVKSLIDRVLNRIVEVE' A
#
# COMPACT_ATOMS: atom_id res chain seq x y z
N LYS A 1 8.41 -1.56 -11.18
CA LYS A 1 7.58 -2.58 -10.49
C LYS A 1 6.54 -1.88 -9.65
N ASN A 2 5.27 -2.18 -9.89
CA ASN A 2 4.13 -1.64 -9.15
C ASN A 2 3.93 -2.44 -7.83
N ALA A 3 2.85 -2.17 -7.10
CA ALA A 3 2.56 -2.86 -5.86
C ALA A 3 2.19 -4.35 -6.06
N GLU A 4 1.53 -4.68 -7.16
CA GLU A 4 1.12 -6.05 -7.48
C GLU A 4 2.34 -6.95 -7.76
N ASP A 5 3.32 -6.44 -8.52
CA ASP A 5 4.60 -7.11 -8.79
C ASP A 5 5.39 -7.43 -7.50
N LEU A 6 5.13 -6.69 -6.42
CA LEU A 6 5.80 -6.88 -5.13
C LEU A 6 5.11 -7.96 -4.29
N LEU A 7 3.83 -8.23 -4.51
CA LEU A 7 3.05 -9.23 -3.78
C LEU A 7 3.03 -10.58 -4.49
N LEU A 8 3.15 -10.60 -5.82
CA LEU A 8 2.94 -11.79 -6.62
C LEU A 8 4.06 -12.83 -6.42
N GLY A 9 3.68 -14.03 -5.95
CA GLY A 9 4.60 -15.14 -5.72
C GLY A 9 5.33 -15.10 -4.36
N GLU A 10 5.05 -14.11 -3.54
CA GLU A 10 5.68 -13.93 -2.22
C GLU A 10 4.79 -14.47 -1.10
N ILE A 11 5.41 -14.85 0.02
CA ILE A 11 4.69 -15.18 1.25
C ILE A 11 4.22 -13.87 1.89
N PRO A 12 2.93 -13.72 2.20
CA PRO A 12 2.42 -12.51 2.80
C PRO A 12 3.02 -12.32 4.19
N THR A 13 3.66 -11.17 4.40
CA THR A 13 4.21 -10.75 5.69
C THR A 13 3.80 -9.31 5.95
N GLN A 14 3.77 -8.92 7.23
CA GLN A 14 3.37 -7.57 7.61
C GLN A 14 4.26 -6.49 6.97
N ASP A 15 5.57 -6.75 6.85
CA ASP A 15 6.50 -5.87 6.14
C ASP A 15 6.18 -5.76 4.64
N LEU A 16 5.85 -6.87 3.98
CA LEU A 16 5.49 -6.88 2.56
C LEU A 16 4.20 -6.09 2.30
N ILE A 17 3.21 -6.24 3.19
CA ILE A 17 1.93 -5.53 3.14
C ILE A 17 2.13 -4.02 3.31
N GLN A 18 2.95 -3.60 4.27
CA GLN A 18 3.31 -2.20 4.46
C GLN A 18 4.05 -1.62 3.25
N LYS A 19 4.98 -2.39 2.66
CA LYS A 19 5.68 -2.00 1.43
C LYS A 19 4.73 -1.83 0.25
N ALA A 20 3.74 -2.72 0.10
CA ALA A 20 2.71 -2.59 -0.93
C ALA A 20 1.87 -1.31 -0.73
N GLY A 21 1.41 -1.04 0.50
CA GLY A 21 0.68 0.19 0.83
C GLY A 21 1.48 1.46 0.52
N LYS A 22 2.78 1.48 0.85
CA LYS A 22 3.68 2.58 0.49
C LYS A 22 3.80 2.76 -1.02
N LYS A 23 3.97 1.67 -1.76
CA LYS A 23 4.12 1.69 -3.23
C LYS A 23 2.87 2.25 -3.92
N ILE A 24 1.69 1.89 -3.42
CA ILE A 24 0.41 2.41 -3.94
C ILE A 24 0.31 3.91 -3.70
N ALA A 25 0.64 4.39 -2.49
CA ALA A 25 0.62 5.82 -2.20
C ALA A 25 1.61 6.60 -3.07
N GLU A 26 2.84 6.09 -3.26
CA GLU A 26 3.84 6.66 -4.17
C GLU A 26 3.31 6.73 -5.61
N GLU A 27 2.69 5.65 -6.11
CA GLU A 27 2.11 5.64 -7.45
C GLU A 27 0.98 6.66 -7.62
N MET A 28 0.12 6.82 -6.61
CA MET A 28 -0.93 7.83 -6.62
C MET A 28 -0.34 9.24 -6.68
N ILE A 29 0.67 9.55 -5.84
CA ILE A 29 1.35 10.85 -5.84
C ILE A 29 2.06 11.09 -7.18
N ASN A 30 2.72 10.09 -7.74
CA ASN A 30 3.40 10.18 -9.04
C ASN A 30 2.41 10.49 -10.17
N LYS A 31 1.20 9.90 -10.14
CA LYS A 31 0.16 10.16 -11.16
C LYS A 31 -0.56 11.50 -10.96
N SER A 32 -0.88 11.89 -9.72
CA SER A 32 -1.70 13.07 -9.44
C SER A 32 -0.91 14.34 -9.15
N GLY A 33 0.39 14.20 -8.86
CA GLY A 33 1.18 15.22 -8.18
C GLY A 33 0.86 15.32 -6.68
N TYR A 34 1.71 16.02 -5.95
CA TYR A 34 1.50 16.35 -4.54
C TYR A 34 0.52 17.52 -4.40
N ARG A 35 -0.52 17.38 -3.56
CA ARG A 35 -1.59 18.38 -3.37
C ARG A 35 -1.92 18.54 -1.89
N TRP A 36 -2.71 19.57 -1.55
CA TRP A 36 -3.13 19.87 -0.17
C TRP A 36 -3.79 18.70 0.57
N SER A 37 -4.40 17.73 -0.13
CA SER A 37 -5.00 16.54 0.47
C SER A 37 -4.05 15.32 0.53
N THR A 38 -2.81 15.43 0.02
CA THR A 38 -1.86 14.30 -0.03
C THR A 38 -1.46 13.86 1.38
N GLU A 39 -1.15 14.79 2.29
CA GLU A 39 -0.78 14.45 3.68
C GLU A 39 -1.88 13.68 4.42
N TYR A 40 -3.15 13.94 4.06
CA TYR A 40 -4.29 13.20 4.59
C TYR A 40 -4.49 11.86 3.86
N LYS A 41 -4.44 11.84 2.52
CA LYS A 41 -4.75 10.65 1.71
C LYS A 41 -3.66 9.59 1.78
N GLU A 42 -2.40 9.97 1.86
CA GLU A 42 -1.27 9.05 1.92
C GLU A 42 -1.36 8.05 3.10
N PRO A 43 -1.52 8.48 4.37
CA PRO A 43 -1.66 7.54 5.49
C PRO A 43 -2.96 6.75 5.43
N VAL A 44 -4.05 7.33 4.88
CA VAL A 44 -5.34 6.65 4.72
C VAL A 44 -5.22 5.49 3.74
N VAL A 45 -4.62 5.72 2.57
CA VAL A 45 -4.42 4.67 1.55
C VAL A 45 -3.55 3.54 2.10
N LYS A 46 -2.43 3.87 2.75
CA LYS A 46 -1.57 2.86 3.40
C LYS A 46 -2.36 2.01 4.40
N SER A 47 -3.16 2.65 5.26
CA SER A 47 -3.98 1.96 6.26
C SER A 47 -5.08 1.09 5.66
N LEU A 48 -5.69 1.51 4.54
CA LEU A 48 -6.70 0.71 3.85
C LEU A 48 -6.10 -0.56 3.27
N ILE A 49 -4.92 -0.47 2.66
CA ILE A 49 -4.20 -1.62 2.10
C ILE A 49 -3.78 -2.58 3.21
N ASP A 50 -3.20 -2.06 4.28
CA ASP A 50 -2.79 -2.86 5.45
C ASP A 50 -3.99 -3.64 6.02
N ARG A 51 -5.12 -2.98 6.28
CA ARG A 51 -6.34 -3.62 6.79
C ARG A 51 -6.91 -4.68 5.86
N VAL A 52 -6.98 -4.38 4.56
CA VAL A 52 -7.59 -5.30 3.59
C VAL A 52 -6.71 -6.53 3.39
N LEU A 53 -5.40 -6.35 3.22
CA LEU A 53 -4.49 -7.47 3.03
C LEU A 53 -4.42 -8.32 4.30
N ASN A 54 -4.19 -7.73 5.47
CA ASN A 54 -4.16 -8.48 6.73
C ASN A 54 -5.43 -9.31 6.97
N ARG A 55 -6.60 -8.78 6.58
CA ARG A 55 -7.87 -9.52 6.67
C ARG A 55 -7.96 -10.71 5.70
N ILE A 56 -7.38 -10.62 4.51
CA ILE A 56 -7.49 -11.65 3.47
C ILE A 56 -6.45 -12.76 3.68
N VAL A 57 -5.24 -12.38 4.07
CA VAL A 57 -4.11 -13.31 4.22
C VAL A 57 -3.91 -13.80 5.66
N GLU A 58 -4.74 -13.35 6.60
CA GLU A 58 -4.71 -13.72 8.02
C GLU A 58 -3.31 -13.54 8.64
N VAL A 59 -2.61 -12.49 8.23
CA VAL A 59 -1.32 -12.09 8.81
C VAL A 59 -1.63 -11.39 10.14
N GLU A 60 -1.31 -12.06 11.24
CA GLU A 60 -1.36 -11.51 12.62
C GLU A 60 -0.26 -10.48 12.87
#